data_AF-A0A956Q392-F1
#
_entry.id   AF-A0A956Q392-F1
#
_cell.length_a   1.000
_cell.length_b   1.000
_cell.length_c   1.000
_cell.angle_alpha   90.00
_cell.angle_beta   90.00
_cell.angle_gamma   90.00
#
_symmetry.space_group_name_H-M   'P 1'
#
loop_
_entity.id
_entity.type
_entity.pdbx_description
1 polymer ?
#
loop_
_entity_poly.entity_id
_entity_poly.type
_entity_poly.pdbx_seq_one_letter_code
_entity_poly.pdbx_strand_id
1 'polypeptide(L)'
;MAPIRLSGKTDPKDSDYRTMFQEDWDRVAFSSAFRRLQGKTQVHPFPEKDYIHTRLTHSIETASVGRSLGYKAGQVLCQQCPELAGTLSAADVGVMVATGCLIHDIGNTPFGHSGEDTIQAWFRAWFEADPNRANRLGLSDCERADFTCFEGNAQGFRTVTRLQGSSDDF
;
A
#
# COMPACT_ATOMS: atom_id res chain seq x y z
N MET A 1 -3.20 -21.24 -5.14
CA MET A 1 -4.19 -20.17 -5.00
C MET A 1 -3.79 -19.07 -5.98
N ALA A 2 -4.64 -18.70 -6.96
CA ALA A 2 -4.29 -17.63 -7.91
C ALA A 2 -4.81 -16.27 -7.38
N PRO A 3 -4.04 -15.17 -7.48
CA PRO A 3 -4.50 -13.86 -7.05
C PRO A 3 -5.66 -13.36 -7.92
N ILE A 4 -6.69 -12.79 -7.28
CA ILE A 4 -7.83 -12.17 -7.95
C ILE A 4 -7.46 -10.72 -8.30
N ARG A 5 -7.58 -10.36 -9.58
CA ARG A 5 -7.29 -9.02 -10.09
C ARG A 5 -8.57 -8.22 -10.27
N LEU A 6 -8.62 -6.98 -9.76
CA LEU A 6 -9.77 -6.07 -9.92
C LEU A 6 -10.06 -5.70 -11.39
N SER A 7 -9.06 -5.80 -12.27
CA SER A 7 -9.24 -5.56 -13.71
C SER A 7 -10.03 -6.68 -14.42
N GLY A 8 -10.33 -7.79 -13.73
CA GLY A 8 -10.98 -8.97 -14.32
C GLY A 8 -10.09 -9.73 -15.31
N LYS A 9 -8.90 -9.23 -15.64
CA LYS A 9 -7.90 -9.95 -16.42
C LYS A 9 -7.25 -11.00 -15.52
N THR A 10 -7.51 -12.26 -15.81
CA THR A 10 -6.63 -13.35 -15.38
C THR A 10 -5.37 -13.23 -16.24
N ASP A 11 -4.23 -12.91 -15.63
CA ASP A 11 -2.96 -13.06 -16.34
C ASP A 11 -2.84 -14.53 -16.80
N PRO A 12 -2.23 -14.78 -17.99
CA PRO A 12 -1.94 -16.15 -18.41
C PRO A 12 -1.21 -16.88 -17.29
N LYS A 13 -1.32 -18.23 -17.25
CA LYS A 13 -0.51 -19.09 -16.38
C LYS A 13 0.90 -18.50 -16.19
N ASP A 14 1.42 -18.56 -14.95
CA ASP A 14 2.75 -18.08 -14.56
C ASP A 14 3.71 -18.10 -15.74
N SER A 15 4.27 -16.93 -16.09
CA SER A 15 5.35 -16.90 -17.07
C SER A 15 6.44 -17.88 -16.62
N ASP A 16 7.13 -18.53 -17.56
CA ASP A 16 8.14 -19.56 -17.24
C ASP A 16 9.23 -19.10 -16.24
N TYR A 17 9.34 -17.80 -15.99
CA TYR A 17 10.38 -17.17 -15.15
C TYR A 17 9.85 -16.33 -13.97
N ARG A 18 8.54 -16.02 -13.88
CA ARG A 18 7.96 -15.22 -12.78
C ARG A 18 6.55 -15.66 -12.39
N THR A 19 6.29 -15.68 -11.08
CA THR A 19 4.96 -15.92 -10.53
C THR A 19 4.09 -14.66 -10.53
N MET A 20 2.76 -14.82 -10.54
CA MET A 20 1.83 -13.69 -10.46
C MET A 20 2.05 -12.77 -9.24
N PHE A 21 2.61 -13.30 -8.14
CA PHE A 21 2.96 -12.51 -6.95
C PHE A 21 4.23 -11.69 -7.15
N GLN A 22 5.19 -12.18 -7.94
CA GLN A 22 6.37 -11.42 -8.33
C GLN A 22 6.01 -10.29 -9.29
N GLU A 23 5.03 -10.50 -10.17
CA GLU A 23 4.49 -9.42 -11.00
C GLU A 23 3.84 -8.31 -10.18
N ASP A 24 3.18 -8.66 -9.06
CA ASP A 24 2.63 -7.67 -8.11
C ASP A 24 3.71 -6.80 -7.49
N TRP A 25 4.77 -7.45 -7.02
CA TRP A 25 5.95 -6.75 -6.50
C TRP A 25 6.50 -5.77 -7.53
N ASP A 26 6.67 -6.21 -8.77
CA ASP A 26 7.22 -5.38 -9.86
C ASP A 26 6.30 -4.18 -10.17
N ARG A 27 4.98 -4.40 -10.27
CA ARG A 27 4.00 -3.32 -10.48
C ARG A 27 4.11 -2.26 -9.40
N VAL A 28 4.25 -2.65 -8.13
CA VAL A 28 4.46 -1.70 -7.03
C VAL A 28 5.81 -0.99 -7.17
N ALA A 29 6.89 -1.75 -7.35
CA ALA A 29 8.25 -1.23 -7.38
C ALA A 29 8.47 -0.20 -8.50
N PHE A 30 7.81 -0.39 -9.65
CA PHE A 30 7.91 0.54 -10.77
C PHE A 30 6.91 1.69 -10.73
N SER A 31 5.86 1.61 -9.89
CA SER A 31 4.79 2.60 -9.82
C SER A 31 5.28 4.02 -9.50
N SER A 32 4.63 5.01 -10.09
CA SER A 32 4.90 6.42 -9.79
C SER A 32 4.61 6.75 -8.31
N ALA A 33 3.58 6.11 -7.73
CA ALA A 33 3.25 6.26 -6.32
C ALA A 33 4.37 5.80 -5.38
N PHE A 34 4.99 4.65 -5.66
CA PHE A 34 6.12 4.16 -4.86
C PHE A 34 7.35 5.05 -5.02
N ARG A 35 7.69 5.49 -6.24
CA ARG A 35 8.82 6.43 -6.48
C ARG A 35 8.69 7.73 -5.70
N ARG A 36 7.46 8.25 -5.52
CA ARG A 36 7.20 9.48 -4.73
C ARG A 36 7.60 9.35 -3.26
N LEU A 37 7.74 8.13 -2.72
CA LEU A 37 8.24 7.93 -1.35
C LEU A 37 9.67 8.42 -1.15
N GLN A 38 10.47 8.55 -2.24
CA GLN A 38 11.81 9.12 -2.16
C GLN A 38 11.79 10.56 -1.67
N GLY A 39 10.76 11.33 -2.03
CA GLY A 39 10.58 12.72 -1.61
C GLY A 39 9.91 12.90 -0.25
N LYS A 40 9.53 11.80 0.42
CA LYS A 40 8.88 11.85 1.74
C LYS A 40 9.90 11.45 2.81
N THR A 41 10.26 12.38 3.67
CA THR A 41 11.12 12.10 4.82
C THR A 41 10.38 11.27 5.87
N GLN A 42 11.11 10.37 6.52
CA GLN A 42 10.70 9.86 7.83
C GLN A 42 10.93 11.00 8.86
N VAL A 43 10.18 11.03 9.97
CA VAL A 43 9.95 12.15 10.91
C VAL A 43 11.21 12.66 11.67
N HIS A 44 12.42 12.48 11.14
CA HIS A 44 13.64 13.00 11.74
C HIS A 44 13.94 14.43 11.28
N PRO A 45 14.00 15.41 12.19
CA PRO A 45 14.61 16.69 11.89
C PRO A 45 16.11 16.45 11.66
N PHE A 46 16.59 16.80 10.46
CA PHE A 46 18.01 16.86 10.05
C PHE A 46 19.03 16.17 10.98
N PRO A 47 19.42 14.91 10.72
CA PRO A 47 20.58 14.35 11.37
C PRO A 47 21.86 14.96 10.75
N GLU A 48 22.83 15.32 11.59
CA GLU A 48 24.20 15.72 11.22
C GLU A 48 25.01 14.59 10.51
N LYS A 49 24.35 13.54 10.01
CA LYS A 49 24.97 12.38 9.37
C LYS A 49 24.21 12.00 8.09
N ASP A 50 24.98 11.79 7.03
CA ASP A 50 24.65 11.72 5.59
C ASP A 50 23.62 10.67 5.11
N TYR A 51 22.82 10.05 5.97
CA TYR A 51 21.84 9.02 5.56
C TYR A 51 20.46 9.28 6.15
N ILE A 52 19.79 10.30 5.63
CA ILE A 52 18.37 10.53 5.92
C ILE A 52 17.57 9.38 5.28
N HIS A 53 17.00 8.52 6.11
CA HIS A 53 16.09 7.48 5.61
C HIS A 53 14.83 8.16 5.08
N THR A 54 14.54 7.89 3.81
CA THR A 54 13.28 8.28 3.19
C THR A 54 12.25 7.19 3.46
N ARG A 55 10.97 7.50 3.29
CA ARG A 55 9.93 6.46 3.34
C ARG A 55 10.17 5.35 2.29
N LEU A 56 10.84 5.69 1.18
CA LEU A 56 11.22 4.71 0.16
C LEU A 56 12.24 3.70 0.71
N THR A 57 13.35 4.18 1.27
CA THR A 57 14.41 3.29 1.80
C THR A 57 13.89 2.47 2.97
N HIS A 58 13.10 3.09 3.86
CA HIS A 58 12.42 2.37 4.94
C HIS A 58 11.51 1.24 4.41
N SER A 59 10.68 1.53 3.40
CA SER A 59 9.78 0.52 2.83
C SER A 59 10.53 -0.64 2.18
N ILE A 60 11.68 -0.37 1.54
CA ILE A 60 12.55 -1.42 0.96
C ILE A 60 13.16 -2.30 2.06
N GLU A 61 13.67 -1.70 3.14
CA GLU A 61 14.24 -2.43 4.28
C GLU A 61 13.18 -3.29 4.97
N THR A 62 12.01 -2.70 5.26
CA THR A 62 10.86 -3.40 5.84
C THR A 62 10.41 -4.55 4.94
N ALA A 63 10.38 -4.36 3.62
CA ALA A 63 10.06 -5.42 2.67
C ALA A 63 11.11 -6.54 2.61
N SER A 64 12.39 -6.24 2.80
CA SER A 64 13.45 -7.25 2.91
C SER A 64 13.26 -8.15 4.13
N VAL A 65 12.98 -7.55 5.29
CA VAL A 65 12.66 -8.28 6.53
C VAL A 65 11.36 -9.07 6.37
N GLY A 66 10.32 -8.43 5.84
CA GLY A 66 9.01 -9.02 5.59
C GLY A 66 9.08 -10.25 4.67
N ARG A 67 9.93 -10.21 3.63
CA ARG A 67 10.15 -11.36 2.74
C ARG A 67 10.67 -12.59 3.48
N SER A 68 11.63 -12.38 4.37
CA SER A 68 12.25 -13.45 5.15
C SER A 68 11.25 -14.06 6.14
N LEU A 69 10.44 -13.21 6.79
CA LEU A 69 9.37 -13.63 7.69
C LEU A 69 8.26 -14.38 6.93
N GLY A 70 7.83 -13.85 5.79
CA GLY A 70 6.81 -14.47 4.93
C GLY A 70 7.27 -15.81 4.37
N TYR A 71 8.54 -15.94 3.98
CA TYR A 71 9.10 -17.21 3.56
C TYR A 71 9.05 -18.26 4.68
N LYS A 72 9.48 -17.89 5.89
CA LYS A 72 9.43 -18.78 7.06
C LYS A 72 8.00 -19.20 7.38
N ALA A 73 7.04 -18.27 7.36
CA ALA A 73 5.63 -18.58 7.55
C ALA A 73 5.10 -19.50 6.44
N GLY A 74 5.49 -19.24 5.18
CA GLY A 74 5.14 -20.05 4.01
C GLY A 74 5.64 -21.49 4.13
N GLN A 75 6.83 -21.73 4.69
CA GLN A 75 7.33 -23.09 4.94
C GLN A 75 6.42 -23.84 5.92
N VAL A 76 6.01 -23.20 7.01
CA VAL A 76 5.10 -23.79 7.99
C VAL A 76 3.73 -24.06 7.37
N LEU A 77 3.20 -23.10 6.60
CA LEU A 77 1.91 -23.26 5.90
C LEU A 77 1.94 -24.42 4.91
N CYS A 78 2.99 -24.54 4.09
CA CYS A 78 3.11 -25.64 3.13
C CYS A 78 3.23 -27.01 3.80
N GLN A 79 3.77 -27.07 5.02
CA GLN A 79 3.86 -28.31 5.80
C GLN A 79 2.54 -28.67 6.49
N GLN A 80 1.81 -27.67 6.99
CA GLN A 80 0.59 -27.87 7.78
C GLN A 80 -0.68 -27.94 6.93
N CYS A 81 -0.66 -27.41 5.71
CA CYS A 81 -1.80 -27.34 4.79
C CYS A 81 -1.46 -28.03 3.46
N PRO A 82 -1.59 -29.37 3.35
CA PRO A 82 -1.33 -30.11 2.12
C PRO A 82 -2.16 -29.66 0.92
N GLU A 83 -3.33 -29.06 1.16
CA GLU A 83 -4.21 -28.49 0.14
C GLU A 83 -3.58 -27.28 -0.59
N LEU A 84 -2.58 -26.63 0.01
CA LEU A 84 -1.83 -25.55 -0.62
C LEU A 84 -0.68 -26.06 -1.49
N ALA A 85 -0.27 -27.32 -1.31
CA ALA A 85 0.86 -27.90 -2.03
C ALA A 85 0.66 -27.85 -3.55
N GLY A 86 1.68 -27.39 -4.26
CA GLY A 86 1.63 -27.22 -5.72
C GLY A 86 0.83 -26.02 -6.21
N THR A 87 0.20 -25.25 -5.32
CA THR A 87 -0.57 -24.05 -5.69
C THR A 87 -0.04 -22.74 -5.09
N LEU A 88 0.80 -22.84 -4.06
CA LEU A 88 1.45 -21.72 -3.39
C LEU A 88 2.80 -22.20 -2.86
N SER A 89 3.89 -21.52 -3.20
CA SER A 89 5.20 -21.82 -2.63
C SER A 89 5.49 -20.96 -1.41
N ALA A 90 6.43 -21.39 -0.56
CA ALA A 90 6.91 -20.55 0.54
C ALA A 90 7.52 -19.23 0.02
N ALA A 91 8.14 -19.26 -1.17
CA ALA A 91 8.66 -18.06 -1.84
C ALA A 91 7.54 -17.08 -2.21
N ASP A 92 6.40 -17.58 -2.69
CA ASP A 92 5.24 -16.74 -3.00
C ASP A 92 4.72 -16.02 -1.76
N VAL A 93 4.58 -16.72 -0.63
CA VAL A 93 4.20 -16.09 0.65
C VAL A 93 5.21 -15.01 1.06
N GLY A 94 6.50 -15.28 0.87
CA GLY A 94 7.56 -14.29 1.07
C GLY A 94 7.35 -13.03 0.22
N VAL A 95 7.08 -13.19 -1.07
CA VAL A 95 6.85 -12.07 -2.00
C VAL A 95 5.55 -11.33 -1.66
N MET A 96 4.47 -12.02 -1.28
CA MET A 96 3.21 -11.40 -0.85
C MET A 96 3.40 -10.50 0.36
N VAL A 97 4.07 -11.01 1.41
CA VAL A 97 4.35 -10.22 2.62
C VAL A 97 5.27 -9.05 2.29
N ALA A 98 6.33 -9.28 1.50
CA ALA A 98 7.23 -8.22 1.07
C ALA A 98 6.48 -7.12 0.30
N THR A 99 5.58 -7.48 -0.60
CA THR A 99 4.77 -6.53 -1.38
C THR A 99 3.87 -5.70 -0.47
N GLY A 100 3.24 -6.33 0.53
CA GLY A 100 2.47 -5.63 1.57
C GLY A 100 3.32 -4.61 2.35
N CYS A 101 4.53 -5.00 2.74
CA CYS A 101 5.49 -4.09 3.36
C CYS A 101 5.91 -2.95 2.42
N LEU A 102 6.02 -3.19 1.12
CA LEU A 102 6.45 -2.19 0.14
C LEU A 102 5.40 -1.06 0.00
N ILE A 103 4.12 -1.40 0.10
CA ILE A 103 3.01 -0.45 -0.05
C ILE A 103 2.52 0.17 1.26
N HIS A 104 3.00 -0.28 2.43
CA HIS A 104 2.44 0.14 3.72
C HIS A 104 2.45 1.67 3.90
N ASP A 105 3.47 2.33 3.36
CA ASP A 105 3.69 3.77 3.49
C ASP A 105 3.18 4.57 2.27
N ILE A 106 2.60 3.91 1.26
CA ILE A 106 2.33 4.51 -0.06
C ILE A 106 1.30 5.65 -0.01
N GLY A 107 0.31 5.51 0.88
CA GLY A 107 -0.79 6.46 1.04
C GLY A 107 -0.53 7.60 2.01
N ASN A 108 0.58 7.55 2.74
CA ASN A 108 0.86 8.53 3.78
C ASN A 108 1.06 9.94 3.21
N THR A 109 0.54 10.94 3.90
CA THR A 109 0.64 12.35 3.54
C THR A 109 2.09 12.87 3.61
N PRO A 110 2.40 13.98 2.93
CA PRO A 110 3.53 14.81 3.33
C PRO A 110 3.44 15.12 4.82
N PHE A 111 4.58 15.08 5.53
CA PHE A 111 4.67 15.31 6.99
C PHE A 111 3.95 14.27 7.88
N GLY A 112 3.51 13.13 7.33
CA GLY A 112 2.92 12.04 8.12
C GLY A 112 1.69 12.48 8.91
N HIS A 113 1.57 12.05 10.17
CA HIS A 113 0.36 12.33 10.97
C HIS A 113 -0.01 13.80 11.02
N SER A 114 0.96 14.74 11.05
CA SER A 114 0.64 16.17 11.00
C SER A 114 -0.08 16.58 9.71
N GLY A 115 0.25 15.95 8.58
CA GLY A 115 -0.48 16.13 7.33
C GLY A 115 -1.89 15.55 7.38
N GLU A 116 -2.07 14.39 8.02
CA GLU A 116 -3.39 13.78 8.23
C GLU A 116 -4.27 14.65 9.13
N ASP A 117 -3.73 15.06 10.29
CA ASP A 117 -4.39 15.96 11.25
C ASP A 117 -4.84 17.26 10.57
N THR A 118 -3.99 17.82 9.71
CA THR A 118 -4.30 19.04 8.96
C THR A 118 -5.49 18.83 8.01
N ILE A 119 -5.49 17.72 7.24
CA ILE A 119 -6.60 17.39 6.34
C ILE A 119 -7.89 17.19 7.14
N GLN A 120 -7.83 16.40 8.20
CA GLN A 120 -8.98 16.12 9.06
C GLN A 120 -9.56 17.39 9.67
N ALA A 121 -8.71 18.23 10.27
CA ALA A 121 -9.12 19.49 10.89
C ALA A 121 -9.75 20.44 9.89
N TRP A 122 -9.18 20.55 8.69
CA TRP A 122 -9.74 21.38 7.63
C TRP A 122 -11.14 20.91 7.21
N PHE A 123 -11.32 19.61 6.96
CA PHE A 123 -12.63 19.08 6.58
C PHE A 123 -13.66 19.16 7.71
N ARG A 124 -13.26 18.97 8.97
CA ARG A 124 -14.15 19.19 10.13
C ARG A 124 -14.66 20.64 10.16
N ALA A 125 -13.76 21.61 10.12
CA ALA A 125 -14.14 23.03 10.09
C ALA A 125 -14.99 23.38 8.85
N TRP A 126 -14.68 22.79 7.69
CA TRP A 126 -15.44 22.98 6.47
C TRP A 126 -16.89 22.49 6.61
N PHE A 127 -17.12 21.30 7.19
CA PHE A 127 -18.48 20.81 7.46
C PHE A 127 -19.17 21.57 8.60
N GLU A 128 -18.45 22.01 9.63
CA GLU A 128 -19.03 22.79 10.74
C GLU A 128 -19.50 24.18 10.31
N ALA A 129 -18.81 24.81 9.36
CA ALA A 129 -19.20 26.10 8.79
C ALA A 129 -20.57 26.06 8.09
N ASP A 130 -21.09 24.88 7.77
CA ASP A 130 -22.42 24.69 7.20
C ASP A 130 -22.97 23.29 7.53
N PRO A 131 -23.79 23.17 8.59
CA PRO A 131 -24.31 21.88 9.05
C PRO A 131 -25.12 21.10 8.02
N ASN A 132 -25.66 21.76 6.99
CA ASN A 132 -26.44 21.11 5.94
C ASN A 132 -25.60 20.72 4.73
N ARG A 133 -24.29 21.00 4.72
CA ARG A 133 -23.40 20.78 3.57
C ARG A 133 -23.35 19.33 3.13
N ALA A 134 -23.15 18.39 4.06
CA ALA A 134 -23.10 16.96 3.76
C ALA A 134 -24.40 16.48 3.09
N ASN A 135 -25.55 16.90 3.63
CA ASN A 135 -26.87 16.57 3.07
C ASN A 135 -27.05 17.11 1.65
N ARG A 136 -26.63 18.36 1.38
CA ARG A 136 -26.72 18.95 0.04
C ARG A 136 -25.80 18.28 -0.98
N LEU A 137 -24.67 17.74 -0.52
CA LEU A 137 -23.77 16.93 -1.34
C LEU A 137 -24.24 15.47 -1.47
N GLY A 138 -25.30 15.07 -0.76
CA GLY A 138 -25.80 13.69 -0.74
C GLY A 138 -24.85 12.70 -0.07
N LEU A 139 -23.96 13.16 0.81
CA LEU A 139 -23.00 12.30 1.51
C LEU A 139 -23.68 11.61 2.70
N SER A 140 -23.48 10.31 2.81
CA SER A 140 -23.75 9.56 4.04
C SER A 140 -22.78 9.97 5.16
N ASP A 141 -23.10 9.59 6.40
CA ASP A 141 -22.20 9.82 7.54
C ASP A 141 -20.85 9.11 7.37
N CYS A 142 -20.83 7.93 6.75
CA CYS A 142 -19.60 7.21 6.45
C CYS A 142 -18.75 7.92 5.39
N GLU A 143 -19.36 8.40 4.30
CA GLU A 143 -18.63 9.14 3.26
C GLU A 143 -18.15 10.50 3.78
N ARG A 144 -18.90 11.14 4.68
CA ARG A 144 -18.41 12.31 5.41
C ARG A 144 -17.20 11.97 6.27
N ALA A 145 -17.24 10.81 6.96
CA ALA A 145 -16.15 10.36 7.81
C ALA A 145 -14.85 10.09 7.04
N ASP A 146 -14.92 9.64 5.79
CA ASP A 146 -13.72 9.46 4.93
C ASP A 146 -12.89 10.76 4.80
N PHE A 147 -13.53 11.92 4.85
CA PHE A 147 -12.84 13.22 4.85
C PHE A 147 -12.35 13.65 6.23
N THR A 148 -13.20 13.48 7.26
CA THR A 148 -12.90 13.99 8.62
C THR A 148 -12.04 13.04 9.45
N CYS A 149 -11.87 11.81 9.01
CA CYS A 149 -11.05 10.75 9.61
C CYS A 149 -10.07 10.19 8.58
N PHE A 150 -9.56 11.06 7.70
CA PHE A 150 -8.57 10.70 6.69
C PHE A 150 -7.38 9.97 7.31
N GLU A 151 -6.98 8.84 6.73
CA GLU A 151 -5.94 7.97 7.26
C GLU A 151 -5.11 7.38 6.11
N GLY A 152 -3.79 7.34 6.28
CA GLY A 152 -2.83 7.02 5.24
C GLY A 152 -2.87 5.58 4.73
N ASN A 153 -3.21 4.59 5.56
CA ASN A 153 -3.43 3.21 5.12
C ASN A 153 -4.68 3.09 4.24
N ALA A 154 -5.79 3.73 4.63
CA ALA A 154 -7.00 3.79 3.80
C ALA A 154 -6.72 4.48 2.45
N GLN A 155 -5.99 5.59 2.48
CA GLN A 155 -5.52 6.26 1.27
C GLN A 155 -4.54 5.39 0.45
N GLY A 156 -3.73 4.57 1.12
CA GLY A 156 -2.81 3.62 0.50
C GLY A 156 -3.56 2.57 -0.30
N PHE A 157 -4.60 1.99 0.30
CA PHE A 157 -5.51 1.07 -0.37
C PHE A 157 -6.19 1.71 -1.58
N ARG A 158 -6.71 2.94 -1.45
CA ARG A 158 -7.26 3.71 -2.58
C ARG A 158 -6.22 3.94 -3.68
N THR A 159 -4.97 4.23 -3.32
CA THR A 159 -3.88 4.51 -4.27
C THR A 159 -3.59 3.29 -5.13
N VAL A 160 -3.41 2.12 -4.51
CA VAL A 160 -3.05 0.88 -5.23
C VAL A 160 -4.22 0.28 -6.02
N THR A 161 -5.48 0.52 -5.59
CA THR A 161 -6.66 -0.06 -6.26
C THR A 161 -7.30 0.84 -7.31
N ARG A 162 -7.18 2.18 -7.19
CA ARG A 162 -7.92 3.13 -8.04
C ARG A 162 -7.08 4.13 -8.80
N LEU A 163 -5.90 4.51 -8.28
CA LEU A 163 -5.12 5.64 -8.81
C LEU A 163 -3.87 5.22 -9.60
N GLN A 164 -3.46 3.96 -9.50
CA GLN A 164 -2.33 3.41 -10.26
C GLN A 164 -2.75 2.36 -11.29
N GLY A 165 -4.00 1.86 -11.22
CA GLY A 165 -4.50 0.83 -12.16
C GLY A 165 -5.02 1.36 -13.50
N SER A 166 -5.14 2.67 -13.68
CA SER A 166 -5.85 3.30 -14.80
C SER A 166 -5.02 4.30 -15.62
N SER A 167 -3.75 4.53 -15.29
CA SER A 167 -2.97 5.64 -15.88
C SER A 167 -1.51 5.35 -16.21
N ASP A 168 -1.00 4.14 -15.93
CA ASP A 168 0.39 3.79 -16.29
C ASP A 168 0.38 2.96 -17.60
N ASP A 169 -0.03 3.59 -18.70
CA ASP A 169 0.31 3.14 -20.06
C ASP A 169 1.80 3.48 -20.28
N PHE A 170 2.65 2.46 -20.26
CA PHE A 170 3.98 2.49 -20.85
C PHE A 170 3.99 1.64 -22.12
#